data_AF-A0A8F5GAZ7-F1
#
_entry.id   AF-A0A8F5GAZ7-F1
#
_cell.length_a   1.000
_cell.length_b   1.000
_cell.length_c   1.000
_cell.angle_alpha   90.00
_cell.angle_beta   90.00
_cell.angle_gamma   90.00
#
_symmetry.space_group_name_H-M   'P 1'
#
loop_
_entity.id
_entity.type
_entity.pdbx_description
1 polymer ?
#
loop_
_entity_poly.entity_id
_entity_poly.type
_entity_poly.pdbx_seq_one_letter_code
_entity_poly.pdbx_strand_id
1 'polypeptide(L)'
;MNYFPWLTLVVVLPIFAGSLIFFLPHRGNKVIRWYTMCICLIELLLTTYAFGYRFQLDDPLMQLTEDYKWINFFDFYWRLGIDGISIGPILLTGFITTLATLATRPVTRDSRLFHFLMLAMYSGQIGPFSSRDLLLFFIMWELELIPVYLLLSMWGGKKRLYSATKFILYTAGSSVFLLIGVLGIGLYGSNEPTLNFETSANQSYPVALEIIFYIGFLIAFAVKSPIIPLHTWLPDTHGEAHYSTCMLLAGILLKMGAYGLVRINMELLPHAHSIFSPWLMIVGTIQIIYAALTSPGQRNLKKRIAYSSVSHMGFIIIGIGSISDTGLNGVILQIISHGFIGAALFFLAGTSYDRIRLVYLDEMGGMAIAIPKIFTTFSILSMASLALPGMSGFVAELIIFFGILTSQKYLLMTKILITFVMAIGMILTPIYSLSMLRQMFYGYKLFNAPNSYFFDSGPRELFVSISILLPVIGIGVYPDFVFSLSVDKVEAVISNYFYR
;
A
#
# COMPACT_ATOMS: atom_id res chain seq x y z
N MET A 1 -12.27 -20.69 -27.35
CA MET A 1 -13.24 -19.77 -26.72
C MET A 1 -12.50 -18.45 -26.58
N ASN A 2 -12.94 -17.37 -27.23
CA ASN A 2 -12.21 -16.09 -27.21
C ASN A 2 -12.23 -15.52 -25.78
N TYR A 3 -11.22 -15.85 -24.99
CA TYR A 3 -11.01 -15.25 -23.67
C TYR A 3 -10.69 -13.78 -23.89
N PHE A 4 -11.63 -12.91 -23.51
CA PHE A 4 -11.38 -11.48 -23.49
C PHE A 4 -10.26 -11.20 -22.49
N PRO A 5 -9.22 -10.43 -22.86
CA PRO A 5 -8.07 -10.19 -22.00
C PRO A 5 -8.39 -9.12 -20.94
N TRP A 6 -9.12 -9.53 -19.91
CA TRP A 6 -9.55 -8.66 -18.81
C TRP A 6 -8.35 -8.03 -18.09
N LEU A 7 -7.35 -8.81 -17.72
CA LEU A 7 -6.22 -8.31 -16.93
C LEU A 7 -5.29 -7.43 -17.73
N THR A 8 -4.96 -7.84 -18.96
CA THR A 8 -4.15 -7.00 -19.84
C THR A 8 -4.85 -5.68 -20.10
N LEU A 9 -6.18 -5.69 -20.27
CA LEU A 9 -6.93 -4.45 -20.43
C LEU A 9 -6.90 -3.58 -19.17
N VAL A 10 -7.13 -4.16 -17.98
CA VAL A 10 -7.02 -3.46 -16.68
C VAL A 10 -5.64 -2.79 -16.52
N VAL A 11 -4.56 -3.53 -16.81
CA VAL A 11 -3.20 -3.02 -16.66
C VAL A 11 -2.88 -1.95 -17.70
N VAL A 12 -3.22 -2.16 -18.98
CA VAL A 12 -2.77 -1.28 -20.07
C VAL A 12 -3.66 -0.04 -20.24
N LEU A 13 -4.96 -0.14 -19.95
CA LEU A 13 -5.93 0.93 -20.19
C LEU A 13 -5.55 2.26 -19.54
N PRO A 14 -5.13 2.34 -18.26
CA PRO A 14 -4.75 3.60 -17.64
C PRO A 14 -3.59 4.31 -18.35
N ILE A 15 -2.50 3.59 -18.67
CA ILE A 15 -1.35 4.16 -19.38
C ILE A 15 -1.75 4.60 -20.79
N PHE A 16 -2.45 3.74 -21.52
CA PHE A 16 -2.86 4.02 -22.88
C PHE A 16 -3.76 5.26 -22.91
N ALA A 17 -4.80 5.29 -22.07
CA ALA A 17 -5.70 6.43 -21.97
C ALA A 17 -5.01 7.69 -21.44
N GLY A 18 -4.01 7.54 -20.57
CA GLY A 18 -3.14 8.62 -20.11
C GLY A 18 -2.31 9.25 -21.24
N SER A 19 -1.76 8.44 -22.14
CA SER A 19 -1.00 8.94 -23.31
C SER A 19 -1.88 9.80 -24.23
N LEU A 20 -3.18 9.48 -24.32
CA LEU A 20 -4.15 10.23 -25.10
C LEU A 20 -4.43 11.64 -24.54
N ILE A 21 -4.08 11.92 -23.28
CA ILE A 21 -4.24 13.27 -22.67
C ILE A 21 -3.48 14.33 -23.44
N PHE A 22 -2.33 13.98 -24.04
CA PHE A 22 -1.50 14.93 -24.78
C PHE A 22 -2.15 15.41 -26.08
N PHE A 23 -3.08 14.63 -26.66
CA PHE A 23 -3.84 15.00 -27.85
C PHE A 23 -5.12 15.78 -27.55
N LEU A 24 -5.54 15.88 -26.28
CA LEU A 24 -6.73 16.63 -25.92
C LEU A 24 -6.53 18.14 -26.14
N PRO A 25 -7.57 18.85 -26.63
CA PRO A 25 -7.48 20.27 -26.91
C PRO A 25 -7.18 21.04 -25.62
N HIS A 26 -6.37 22.09 -25.72
CA HIS A 26 -5.93 22.92 -24.58
C HIS A 26 -7.05 23.84 -24.03
N ARG A 27 -8.31 23.39 -24.04
CA ARG A 27 -9.50 24.11 -23.58
C ARG A 27 -9.68 24.00 -22.05
N GLY A 28 -8.59 24.20 -21.31
CA GLY A 28 -8.56 24.29 -19.86
C GLY A 28 -8.50 22.98 -19.08
N ASN A 29 -8.16 23.09 -17.79
CA ASN A 29 -7.93 21.96 -16.87
C ASN A 29 -9.18 21.10 -16.61
N LYS A 30 -10.38 21.61 -16.91
CA LYS A 30 -11.64 20.92 -16.60
C LYS A 30 -11.83 19.67 -17.45
N VAL A 31 -11.50 19.72 -18.75
CA VAL A 31 -11.66 18.58 -19.67
C VAL A 31 -10.75 17.43 -19.26
N ILE A 32 -9.46 17.71 -19.01
CA ILE A 32 -8.47 16.69 -18.62
C ILE A 32 -8.87 16.00 -17.31
N ARG A 33 -9.34 16.77 -16.32
CA ARG A 33 -9.78 16.22 -15.02
C ARG A 33 -10.99 15.29 -15.16
N TRP A 34 -12.01 15.71 -15.93
CA TRP A 34 -13.17 14.85 -16.16
C TRP A 34 -12.81 13.61 -16.97
N TYR A 35 -11.96 13.76 -17.98
CA TYR A 35 -11.45 12.64 -18.76
C TYR A 35 -10.76 11.60 -17.87
N THR A 36 -9.85 12.01 -16.99
CA THR A 36 -9.17 11.08 -16.07
C THR A 36 -10.10 10.46 -15.05
N MET A 37 -11.05 11.24 -14.53
CA MET A 37 -12.08 10.74 -13.64
C MET A 37 -12.91 9.63 -14.31
N CYS A 38 -13.33 9.85 -15.55
CA CYS A 38 -14.08 8.87 -16.33
C CYS A 38 -13.25 7.61 -16.58
N ILE A 39 -11.97 7.74 -16.93
CA ILE A 39 -11.08 6.58 -17.13
C ILE A 39 -10.97 5.76 -15.85
N CYS A 40 -10.65 6.40 -14.72
CA CYS A 40 -10.51 5.67 -13.46
C CYS A 40 -11.83 5.00 -13.06
N LEU A 41 -12.97 5.66 -13.27
CA LEU A 41 -14.27 5.07 -12.95
C LEU A 41 -14.62 3.89 -13.88
N ILE A 42 -14.31 4.00 -15.18
CA ILE A 42 -14.46 2.88 -16.13
C ILE A 42 -13.57 1.72 -15.72
N GLU A 43 -12.32 1.98 -15.34
CA GLU A 43 -11.40 0.96 -14.88
C GLU A 43 -11.93 0.28 -13.62
N LEU A 44 -12.37 1.04 -12.61
CA LEU A 44 -12.92 0.49 -11.38
C LEU A 44 -14.17 -0.38 -11.66
N LEU A 45 -15.03 0.06 -12.58
CA LEU A 45 -16.19 -0.73 -13.01
C LEU A 45 -15.77 -2.01 -13.74
N LEU A 46 -14.68 -1.96 -14.50
CA LEU A 46 -14.18 -3.10 -15.25
C LEU A 46 -13.51 -4.13 -14.35
N THR A 47 -12.70 -3.69 -13.38
CA THR A 47 -12.09 -4.55 -12.36
C THR A 47 -13.15 -5.21 -11.49
N THR A 48 -14.13 -4.44 -11.01
CA THR A 48 -15.26 -4.99 -10.24
C THR A 48 -16.14 -5.92 -11.06
N TYR A 49 -16.39 -5.64 -12.34
CA TYR A 49 -17.12 -6.55 -13.24
C TYR A 49 -16.36 -7.85 -13.49
N ALA A 50 -15.06 -7.76 -13.79
CA ALA A 50 -14.22 -8.92 -14.03
C ALA A 50 -14.23 -9.84 -12.80
N PHE A 51 -14.05 -9.29 -11.60
CA PHE A 51 -14.05 -10.10 -10.39
C PHE A 51 -15.44 -10.61 -10.02
N GLY A 52 -16.50 -9.79 -10.14
CA GLY A 52 -17.85 -10.19 -9.75
C GLY A 52 -18.44 -11.32 -10.59
N TYR A 53 -18.05 -11.45 -11.86
CA TYR A 53 -18.62 -12.47 -12.77
C TYR A 53 -17.67 -13.59 -13.17
N ARG A 54 -16.36 -13.38 -13.10
CA ARG A 54 -15.37 -14.35 -13.60
C ARG A 54 -14.51 -14.97 -12.50
N PHE A 55 -14.43 -14.34 -11.33
CA PHE A 55 -13.65 -14.90 -10.23
C PHE A 55 -14.52 -15.88 -9.43
N GLN A 56 -14.03 -17.10 -9.27
CA GLN A 56 -14.65 -18.13 -8.44
C GLN A 56 -13.97 -18.13 -7.07
N LEU A 57 -14.72 -17.96 -5.99
CA LEU A 57 -14.13 -17.82 -4.65
C LEU A 57 -13.49 -19.12 -4.15
N ASP A 58 -14.06 -20.26 -4.55
CA ASP A 58 -13.72 -21.58 -3.97
C ASP A 58 -12.50 -22.26 -4.64
N ASP A 59 -11.83 -21.62 -5.60
CA ASP A 59 -10.67 -22.19 -6.31
C ASP A 59 -9.36 -21.48 -5.90
N PRO A 60 -8.44 -22.17 -5.19
CA PRO A 60 -7.16 -21.59 -4.75
C PRO A 60 -6.16 -21.37 -5.89
N LEU A 61 -6.42 -21.89 -7.09
CA LEU A 61 -5.56 -21.72 -8.26
C LEU A 61 -5.61 -20.28 -8.79
N MET A 62 -4.58 -19.91 -9.56
CA MET A 62 -4.59 -18.63 -10.25
C MET A 62 -5.65 -18.61 -11.34
N GLN A 63 -6.49 -17.58 -11.32
CA GLN A 63 -7.60 -17.35 -12.23
C GLN A 63 -7.31 -16.15 -13.14
N LEU A 64 -8.16 -15.98 -14.17
CA LEU A 64 -7.99 -14.96 -15.21
C LEU A 64 -6.59 -14.98 -15.84
N THR A 65 -6.06 -16.17 -16.07
CA THR A 65 -4.70 -16.34 -16.60
C THR A 65 -4.62 -15.90 -18.06
N GLU A 66 -3.63 -15.09 -18.36
CA GLU A 66 -3.37 -14.55 -19.69
C GLU A 66 -1.88 -14.67 -19.98
N ASP A 67 -1.52 -15.49 -20.98
CA ASP A 67 -0.13 -15.78 -21.32
C ASP A 67 0.16 -15.36 -22.77
N TYR A 68 0.82 -14.22 -22.97
CA TYR A 68 1.28 -13.76 -24.28
C TYR A 68 2.79 -13.74 -24.36
N LYS A 69 3.36 -14.38 -25.40
CA LYS A 69 4.82 -14.37 -25.60
C LYS A 69 5.27 -12.99 -26.07
N TRP A 70 6.17 -12.34 -25.33
CA TRP A 70 6.64 -10.99 -25.64
C TRP A 70 8.02 -11.00 -26.30
N ILE A 71 9.03 -11.63 -25.67
CA ILE A 71 10.40 -11.70 -26.20
C ILE A 71 10.84 -13.16 -26.31
N ASN A 72 11.08 -13.62 -27.53
CA ASN A 72 11.40 -15.03 -27.82
C ASN A 72 12.78 -15.48 -27.31
N PHE A 73 13.77 -14.59 -27.24
CA PHE A 73 15.14 -14.95 -26.87
C PHE A 73 15.33 -15.19 -25.35
N PHE A 74 14.48 -14.58 -24.52
CA PHE A 74 14.59 -14.62 -23.05
C PHE A 74 13.45 -15.40 -22.35
N ASP A 75 12.67 -16.18 -23.11
CA ASP A 75 11.41 -16.82 -22.68
C ASP A 75 10.54 -15.89 -21.81
N PHE A 76 10.50 -14.61 -22.18
CA PHE A 76 9.80 -13.58 -21.44
C PHE A 76 8.39 -13.43 -21.97
N TYR A 77 7.42 -13.60 -21.07
CA TYR A 77 6.00 -13.56 -21.39
C TYR A 77 5.33 -12.43 -20.62
N TRP A 78 4.34 -11.83 -21.26
CA TRP A 78 3.30 -11.08 -20.58
C TRP A 78 2.34 -12.09 -19.94
N ARG A 79 2.72 -12.60 -18.77
CA ARG A 79 1.88 -13.49 -17.95
C ARG A 79 1.18 -12.70 -16.86
N LEU A 80 -0.14 -12.63 -16.95
CA LEU A 80 -0.99 -12.08 -15.90
C LEU A 80 -1.86 -13.18 -15.30
N GLY A 81 -2.22 -13.00 -14.03
CA GLY A 81 -3.20 -13.82 -13.32
C GLY A 81 -3.44 -13.30 -11.92
N ILE A 82 -4.54 -13.73 -11.33
CA ILE A 82 -5.01 -13.25 -10.04
C ILE A 82 -5.41 -14.45 -9.18
N ASP A 83 -5.14 -14.35 -7.89
CA ASP A 83 -5.76 -15.20 -6.87
C ASP A 83 -6.24 -14.36 -5.68
N GLY A 84 -6.65 -15.04 -4.61
CA GLY A 84 -7.18 -14.43 -3.39
C GLY A 84 -6.27 -13.38 -2.71
N ILE A 85 -4.95 -13.48 -2.85
CA ILE A 85 -4.02 -12.50 -2.25
C ILE A 85 -3.95 -11.22 -3.11
N SER A 86 -4.13 -11.35 -4.42
CA SER A 86 -4.02 -10.24 -5.39
C SER A 86 -5.28 -9.40 -5.52
N ILE A 87 -6.48 -9.99 -5.38
CA ILE A 87 -7.76 -9.30 -5.65
C ILE A 87 -7.95 -8.07 -4.77
N GLY A 88 -7.77 -8.22 -3.46
CA GLY A 88 -7.98 -7.14 -2.50
C GLY A 88 -7.13 -5.90 -2.81
N PRO A 89 -5.79 -6.03 -2.96
CA PRO A 89 -4.93 -4.94 -3.38
C PRO A 89 -5.28 -4.32 -4.74
N ILE A 90 -5.72 -5.10 -5.73
CA ILE A 90 -6.12 -4.56 -7.04
C ILE A 90 -7.40 -3.72 -6.93
N LEU A 91 -8.42 -4.21 -6.24
CA LEU A 91 -9.64 -3.46 -5.97
C LEU A 91 -9.37 -2.19 -5.15
N LEU A 92 -8.53 -2.30 -4.13
CA LEU A 92 -8.07 -1.16 -3.34
C LEU A 92 -7.37 -0.13 -4.22
N THR A 93 -6.52 -0.58 -5.15
CA THR A 93 -5.79 0.29 -6.08
C THR A 93 -6.75 1.06 -6.96
N GLY A 94 -7.75 0.41 -7.56
CA GLY A 94 -8.75 1.11 -8.36
C GLY A 94 -9.63 2.08 -7.56
N PHE A 95 -10.02 1.67 -6.35
CA PHE A 95 -10.85 2.50 -5.49
C PHE A 95 -10.10 3.73 -4.96
N ILE A 96 -8.86 3.59 -4.51
CA ILE A 96 -8.10 4.72 -3.98
C ILE A 96 -7.64 5.64 -5.12
N THR A 97 -7.29 5.12 -6.30
CA THR A 97 -6.91 5.94 -7.47
C THR A 97 -8.07 6.76 -8.01
N THR A 98 -9.26 6.19 -8.14
CA THR A 98 -10.47 6.96 -8.48
C THR A 98 -10.71 8.11 -7.51
N LEU A 99 -10.65 7.86 -6.19
CA LEU A 99 -10.80 8.92 -5.19
C LEU A 99 -9.64 9.92 -5.18
N ALA A 100 -8.42 9.46 -5.42
CA ALA A 100 -7.25 10.33 -5.52
C ALA A 100 -7.37 11.28 -6.72
N THR A 101 -7.97 10.86 -7.84
CA THR A 101 -8.26 11.74 -8.97
C THR A 101 -9.33 12.79 -8.66
N LEU A 102 -10.31 12.52 -7.80
CA LEU A 102 -11.25 13.55 -7.30
C LEU A 102 -10.54 14.60 -6.44
N ALA A 103 -9.53 14.15 -5.68
CA ALA A 103 -8.75 15.00 -4.80
C ALA A 103 -7.90 16.04 -5.58
N THR A 104 -7.58 15.82 -6.86
CA THR A 104 -6.66 16.66 -7.66
C THR A 104 -7.21 18.01 -8.11
N ARG A 105 -8.48 18.34 -7.81
CA ARG A 105 -9.14 19.58 -8.29
C ARG A 105 -8.34 20.88 -8.04
N PRO A 106 -7.56 21.03 -6.95
CA PRO A 106 -6.73 22.23 -6.77
C PRO A 106 -5.48 22.30 -7.65
N VAL A 107 -5.07 21.19 -8.28
CA VAL A 107 -3.86 21.12 -9.12
C VAL A 107 -4.10 21.83 -10.45
N THR A 108 -3.54 23.03 -10.60
CA THR A 108 -3.67 23.85 -11.82
C THR A 108 -2.43 23.84 -12.71
N ARG A 109 -1.25 23.71 -12.11
CA ARG A 109 0.05 23.66 -12.80
C ARG A 109 0.19 22.35 -13.58
N ASP A 110 0.56 22.47 -14.86
CA ASP A 110 0.91 21.35 -15.75
C ASP A 110 -0.05 20.15 -15.65
N SER A 111 -1.37 20.45 -15.68
CA SER A 111 -2.43 19.47 -15.41
C SER A 111 -2.37 18.23 -16.30
N ARG A 112 -1.97 18.37 -17.57
CA ARG A 112 -1.80 17.23 -18.50
C ARG A 112 -0.78 16.23 -17.96
N LEU A 113 0.40 16.71 -17.59
CA LEU A 113 1.48 15.88 -17.09
C LEU A 113 1.08 15.25 -15.74
N PHE A 114 0.49 16.03 -14.83
CA PHE A 114 0.02 15.51 -13.55
C PHE A 114 -0.91 14.30 -13.71
N HIS A 115 -1.92 14.43 -14.56
CA HIS A 115 -2.92 13.39 -14.77
C HIS A 115 -2.40 12.20 -15.58
N PHE A 116 -1.50 12.43 -16.54
CA PHE A 116 -0.77 11.36 -17.20
C PHE A 116 0.03 10.53 -16.20
N LEU A 117 0.80 11.19 -15.31
CA LEU A 117 1.60 10.49 -14.31
C LEU A 117 0.72 9.72 -13.32
N MET A 118 -0.41 10.29 -12.88
CA MET A 118 -1.36 9.57 -12.01
C MET A 118 -1.91 8.30 -12.68
N LEU A 119 -2.26 8.36 -13.97
CA LEU A 119 -2.75 7.18 -14.71
C LEU A 119 -1.63 6.19 -15.04
N ALA A 120 -0.41 6.66 -15.31
CA ALA A 120 0.75 5.79 -15.49
C ALA A 120 1.06 5.03 -14.19
N MET A 121 0.99 5.72 -13.05
CA MET A 121 1.16 5.13 -11.74
C MET A 121 0.05 4.13 -11.40
N TYR A 122 -1.19 4.38 -11.82
CA TYR A 122 -2.29 3.44 -11.65
C TYR A 122 -2.01 2.08 -12.30
N SER A 123 -1.57 2.08 -13.55
CA SER A 123 -1.12 0.86 -14.24
C SER A 123 0.08 0.20 -13.55
N GLY A 124 1.11 0.99 -13.20
CA GLY A 124 2.29 0.51 -12.50
C GLY A 124 2.00 -0.07 -11.11
N GLN A 125 0.89 0.32 -10.48
CA GLN A 125 0.46 -0.23 -9.20
C GLN A 125 -0.33 -1.53 -9.36
N ILE A 126 -1.15 -1.67 -10.41
CA ILE A 126 -1.90 -2.92 -10.66
C ILE A 126 -0.98 -4.02 -11.21
N GLY A 127 0.03 -3.65 -12.01
CA GLY A 127 0.94 -4.58 -12.65
C GLY A 127 1.56 -5.62 -11.68
N PRO A 128 2.20 -5.22 -10.58
CA PRO A 128 2.88 -6.18 -9.69
C PRO A 128 1.92 -7.11 -8.95
N PHE A 129 0.68 -6.69 -8.71
CA PHE A 129 -0.34 -7.57 -8.10
C PHE A 129 -0.89 -8.61 -9.08
N SER A 130 -0.81 -8.34 -10.38
CA SER A 130 -1.35 -9.21 -11.44
C SER A 130 -0.28 -10.00 -12.20
N SER A 131 1.00 -9.66 -12.07
CA SER A 131 2.09 -10.32 -12.79
C SER A 131 2.41 -11.72 -12.24
N ARG A 132 2.43 -12.71 -13.13
CA ARG A 132 2.91 -14.08 -12.89
C ARG A 132 4.34 -14.31 -13.37
N ASP A 133 4.88 -13.37 -14.13
CA ASP A 133 6.28 -13.39 -14.56
C ASP A 133 7.12 -12.47 -13.66
N LEU A 134 8.24 -12.99 -13.14
CA LEU A 134 9.09 -12.28 -12.19
C LEU A 134 9.75 -11.03 -12.80
N LEU A 135 10.09 -11.06 -14.10
CA LEU A 135 10.66 -9.90 -14.78
C LEU A 135 9.57 -8.87 -15.08
N LEU A 136 8.36 -9.31 -15.43
CA LEU A 136 7.20 -8.42 -15.57
C LEU A 136 6.87 -7.73 -14.24
N PHE A 137 6.93 -8.46 -13.13
CA PHE A 137 6.78 -7.91 -11.78
C PHE A 137 7.80 -6.79 -11.56
N PHE A 138 9.08 -7.00 -11.87
CA PHE A 138 10.12 -5.98 -11.77
C PHE A 138 9.87 -4.76 -12.67
N ILE A 139 9.49 -4.98 -13.93
CA ILE A 139 9.21 -3.87 -14.87
C ILE A 139 8.07 -3.00 -14.35
N MET A 140 6.99 -3.63 -13.88
CA MET A 140 5.83 -2.91 -13.33
C MET A 140 6.17 -2.22 -11.99
N TRP A 141 7.02 -2.84 -11.18
CA TRP A 141 7.54 -2.27 -9.93
C TRP A 141 8.33 -0.97 -10.16
N GLU A 142 9.15 -0.93 -11.21
CA GLU A 142 9.90 0.26 -11.64
C GLU A 142 9.05 1.27 -12.40
N LEU A 143 8.02 0.82 -13.12
CA LEU A 143 7.12 1.69 -13.88
C LEU A 143 6.44 2.72 -12.97
N GLU A 144 6.08 2.34 -11.75
CA GLU A 144 5.50 3.25 -10.74
C GLU A 144 6.48 4.35 -10.29
N LEU A 145 7.77 4.03 -10.26
CA LEU A 145 8.80 4.87 -9.62
C LEU A 145 8.95 6.23 -10.30
N ILE A 146 8.97 6.25 -11.64
CA ILE A 146 9.15 7.47 -12.44
C ILE A 146 7.98 8.45 -12.23
N PRO A 147 6.70 8.03 -12.37
CA PRO A 147 5.55 8.86 -12.02
C PRO A 147 5.60 9.46 -10.62
N VAL A 148 5.92 8.66 -9.59
CA VAL A 148 5.99 9.15 -8.21
C VAL A 148 7.06 10.22 -8.05
N TYR A 149 8.25 9.98 -8.59
CA TYR A 149 9.36 10.93 -8.54
C TYR A 149 8.98 12.29 -9.17
N LEU A 150 8.35 12.26 -10.33
CA LEU A 150 7.91 13.47 -11.03
C LEU A 150 6.75 14.17 -10.28
N LEU A 151 5.78 13.41 -9.77
CA LEU A 151 4.68 13.96 -8.97
C LEU A 151 5.20 14.68 -7.72
N LEU A 152 6.20 14.11 -7.04
CA LEU A 152 6.81 14.71 -5.86
C LEU A 152 7.68 15.92 -6.21
N SER A 153 8.59 15.80 -7.19
CA SER A 153 9.54 16.87 -7.53
C SER A 153 8.87 18.14 -8.08
N MET A 154 7.76 18.00 -8.81
CA MET A 154 7.06 19.14 -9.44
C MET A 154 5.93 19.72 -8.60
N TRP A 155 5.15 18.89 -7.87
CA TRP A 155 3.97 19.34 -7.09
C TRP A 155 4.10 19.16 -5.58
N GLY A 156 5.28 18.78 -5.08
CA GLY A 156 5.57 18.72 -3.65
C GLY A 156 5.78 20.09 -3.00
N GLY A 157 6.02 20.06 -1.68
CA GLY A 157 6.24 21.20 -0.81
C GLY A 157 7.63 21.84 -0.93
N LYS A 158 8.10 22.46 0.17
CA LYS A 158 9.33 23.26 0.18
C LYS A 158 10.58 22.42 -0.07
N LYS A 159 10.67 21.21 0.50
CA LYS A 159 11.84 20.31 0.38
C LYS A 159 11.66 19.23 -0.69
N ARG A 160 10.77 19.46 -1.65
CA ARG A 160 10.37 18.48 -2.67
C ARG A 160 11.52 17.83 -3.45
N LEU A 161 12.55 18.59 -3.83
CA LEU A 161 13.69 18.05 -4.58
C LEU A 161 14.49 17.06 -3.74
N TYR A 162 14.83 17.44 -2.50
CA TYR A 162 15.51 16.56 -1.55
C TYR A 162 14.71 15.28 -1.30
N SER A 163 13.41 15.40 -1.03
CA SER A 163 12.54 14.25 -0.80
C SER A 163 12.43 13.36 -2.05
N ALA A 164 12.29 13.95 -3.25
CA ALA A 164 12.21 13.21 -4.51
C ALA A 164 13.51 12.46 -4.82
N THR A 165 14.67 13.12 -4.69
CA THR A 165 15.97 12.49 -4.91
C THR A 165 16.24 11.39 -3.91
N LYS A 166 15.86 11.57 -2.64
CA LYS A 166 15.99 10.53 -1.61
C LYS A 166 15.09 9.34 -1.93
N PHE A 167 13.83 9.59 -2.31
CA PHE A 167 12.89 8.55 -2.71
C PHE A 167 13.43 7.67 -3.84
N ILE A 168 13.85 8.28 -4.96
CA ILE A 168 14.31 7.51 -6.13
C ILE A 168 15.60 6.76 -5.83
N LEU A 169 16.55 7.34 -5.08
CA LEU A 169 17.80 6.65 -4.74
C LEU A 169 17.57 5.45 -3.83
N TYR A 170 16.66 5.56 -2.86
CA TYR A 170 16.29 4.43 -2.00
C TYR A 170 15.61 3.32 -2.79
N THR A 171 14.59 3.68 -3.57
CA THR A 171 13.71 2.70 -4.24
C THR A 171 14.35 2.07 -5.47
N ALA A 172 15.01 2.86 -6.33
CA ALA A 172 15.74 2.33 -7.48
C ALA A 172 17.01 1.59 -7.03
N GLY A 173 17.68 2.08 -5.98
CA GLY A 173 18.84 1.39 -5.42
C GLY A 173 18.48 0.01 -4.84
N SER A 174 17.31 -0.11 -4.21
CA SER A 174 16.85 -1.39 -3.66
C SER A 174 16.29 -2.33 -4.72
N SER A 175 15.68 -1.81 -5.79
CA SER A 175 15.14 -2.63 -6.86
C SER A 175 16.21 -3.28 -7.74
N VAL A 176 17.45 -2.79 -7.73
CA VAL A 176 18.58 -3.54 -8.32
C VAL A 176 18.72 -4.92 -7.68
N PHE A 177 18.51 -5.05 -6.36
CA PHE A 177 18.54 -6.35 -5.70
C PHE A 177 17.36 -7.25 -6.10
N LEU A 178 16.20 -6.65 -6.37
CA LEU A 178 15.05 -7.37 -6.96
C LEU A 178 15.43 -7.92 -8.33
N LEU A 179 16.00 -7.11 -9.21
CA LEU A 179 16.43 -7.56 -10.54
C LEU A 179 17.48 -8.67 -10.47
N ILE A 180 18.49 -8.53 -9.61
CA ILE A 180 19.53 -9.54 -9.41
C ILE A 180 18.92 -10.87 -8.95
N GLY A 181 17.99 -10.83 -7.99
CA GLY A 181 17.29 -12.04 -7.52
C GLY A 181 16.42 -12.66 -8.62
N VAL A 182 15.66 -11.85 -9.37
CA VAL A 182 14.82 -12.32 -10.49
C VAL A 182 15.66 -12.99 -11.58
N LEU A 183 16.77 -12.37 -12.00
CA LEU A 183 17.67 -12.96 -12.99
C LEU A 183 18.39 -14.19 -12.43
N GLY A 184 18.79 -14.16 -11.16
CA GLY A 184 19.44 -15.28 -10.48
C GLY A 184 18.57 -16.53 -10.45
N ILE A 185 17.28 -16.38 -10.11
CA ILE A 185 16.29 -17.45 -10.17
C ILE A 185 16.04 -17.88 -11.62
N GLY A 186 15.82 -16.90 -12.51
CA GLY A 186 15.48 -17.19 -13.91
C GLY A 186 16.57 -17.97 -14.65
N LEU A 187 17.83 -17.81 -14.27
CA LEU A 187 18.98 -18.50 -14.86
C LEU A 187 19.37 -19.79 -14.11
N TYR A 188 18.68 -20.14 -13.02
CA TYR A 188 19.05 -21.27 -12.17
C TYR A 188 18.48 -22.60 -12.68
N GLY A 189 19.35 -23.59 -12.87
CA GLY A 189 18.96 -25.00 -13.01
C GLY A 189 18.41 -25.45 -14.38
N SER A 190 18.23 -24.55 -15.34
CA SER A 190 17.73 -24.87 -16.69
C SER A 190 18.65 -24.36 -17.79
N ASN A 191 18.70 -25.09 -18.92
CA ASN A 191 19.40 -24.64 -20.13
C ASN A 191 18.71 -23.44 -20.79
N GLU A 192 17.40 -23.28 -20.57
CA GLU A 192 16.61 -22.14 -21.02
C GLU A 192 16.11 -21.36 -19.79
N PRO A 193 16.29 -20.03 -19.73
CA PRO A 193 15.86 -19.25 -18.57
C PRO A 193 14.34 -19.27 -18.42
N THR A 194 13.82 -19.56 -17.23
CA THR A 194 12.37 -19.52 -16.97
C THR A 194 12.03 -18.46 -15.93
N LEU A 195 11.22 -17.47 -16.33
CA LEU A 195 10.79 -16.37 -15.45
C LEU A 195 9.36 -16.54 -14.90
N ASN A 196 8.75 -17.69 -15.15
CA ASN A 196 7.43 -18.02 -14.62
C ASN A 196 7.50 -18.24 -13.10
N PHE A 197 6.66 -17.51 -12.36
CA PHE A 197 6.58 -17.63 -10.91
C PHE A 197 6.23 -19.05 -10.47
N GLU A 198 5.23 -19.68 -11.07
CA GLU A 198 4.75 -21.01 -10.64
C GLU A 198 5.77 -22.12 -10.85
N THR A 199 6.57 -22.05 -11.93
CA THR A 199 7.65 -23.03 -12.13
C THR A 199 8.77 -22.77 -11.15
N SER A 200 9.13 -21.51 -10.93
CA SER A 200 10.20 -21.13 -10.01
C SER A 200 9.89 -21.44 -8.55
N ALA A 201 8.62 -21.36 -8.12
CA ALA A 201 8.18 -21.69 -6.76
C ALA A 201 8.10 -23.21 -6.49
N ASN A 202 8.02 -24.02 -7.55
CA ASN A 202 8.06 -25.48 -7.45
C ASN A 202 9.46 -26.06 -7.66
N GLN A 203 10.43 -25.25 -8.06
CA GLN A 203 11.82 -25.64 -8.18
C GLN A 203 12.50 -25.65 -6.80
N SER A 204 13.38 -26.62 -6.58
CA SER A 204 14.19 -26.68 -5.36
C SER A 204 15.51 -25.94 -5.55
N TYR A 205 15.86 -25.11 -4.57
CA TYR A 205 17.12 -24.39 -4.51
C TYR A 205 17.96 -24.90 -3.35
N PRO A 206 19.30 -24.94 -3.46
CA PRO A 206 20.17 -25.12 -2.33
C PRO A 206 19.93 -24.01 -1.30
N VAL A 207 19.78 -24.36 -0.03
CA VAL A 207 19.43 -23.43 1.06
C VAL A 207 20.33 -22.19 1.09
N ALA A 208 21.64 -22.35 0.82
CA ALA A 208 22.58 -21.22 0.79
C ALA A 208 22.23 -20.20 -0.32
N LEU A 209 21.82 -20.67 -1.50
CA LEU A 209 21.43 -19.84 -2.62
C LEU A 209 20.04 -19.24 -2.40
N GLU A 210 19.12 -20.00 -1.81
CA GLU A 210 17.82 -19.51 -1.38
C GLU A 210 17.93 -18.36 -0.37
N ILE A 211 18.85 -18.45 0.60
CA ILE A 211 19.15 -17.39 1.56
C ILE A 211 19.66 -16.12 0.85
N ILE A 212 20.53 -16.25 -0.15
CA ILE A 212 21.06 -15.10 -0.89
C ILE A 212 19.94 -14.37 -1.63
N PHE A 213 19.09 -15.11 -2.34
CA PHE A 213 17.93 -14.54 -3.03
C PHE A 213 16.94 -13.92 -2.04
N TYR A 214 16.68 -14.59 -0.92
CA TYR A 214 15.79 -14.09 0.11
C TYR A 214 16.25 -12.76 0.67
N ILE A 215 17.54 -12.59 0.95
CA ILE A 215 18.11 -11.32 1.44
C ILE A 215 17.99 -10.23 0.36
N GLY A 216 18.31 -10.55 -0.90
CA GLY A 216 18.19 -9.59 -2.00
C GLY A 216 16.77 -9.05 -2.16
N PHE A 217 15.78 -9.95 -2.19
CA PHE A 217 14.36 -9.58 -2.23
C PHE A 217 13.89 -8.89 -0.95
N LEU A 218 14.34 -9.36 0.22
CA LEU A 218 14.03 -8.72 1.50
C LEU A 218 14.49 -7.27 1.50
N ILE A 219 15.69 -6.94 0.98
CA ILE A 219 16.15 -5.55 0.87
C ILE A 219 15.23 -4.73 -0.04
N ALA A 220 14.87 -5.25 -1.21
CA ALA A 220 14.00 -4.58 -2.16
C ALA A 220 12.62 -4.27 -1.56
N PHE A 221 12.00 -5.27 -0.93
CA PHE A 221 10.69 -5.13 -0.32
C PHE A 221 10.74 -4.33 0.98
N ALA A 222 11.79 -4.49 1.79
CA ALA A 222 11.98 -3.76 3.04
C ALA A 222 12.00 -2.25 2.85
N VAL A 223 12.59 -1.77 1.74
CA VAL A 223 12.55 -0.36 1.40
C VAL A 223 11.12 0.09 1.10
N LYS A 224 10.33 -0.62 0.29
CA LYS A 224 8.94 -0.23 0.00
C LYS A 224 7.99 -0.43 1.20
N SER A 225 8.15 -1.49 2.00
CA SER A 225 7.33 -1.82 3.17
C SER A 225 7.97 -1.31 4.49
N PRO A 226 8.29 -0.02 4.54
CA PRO A 226 9.32 0.65 5.37
C PRO A 226 9.82 -0.14 6.59
N ILE A 227 10.60 -1.21 6.37
CA ILE A 227 11.12 -2.06 7.44
C ILE A 227 12.32 -1.37 8.08
N ILE A 228 12.42 -1.35 9.40
CA ILE A 228 13.60 -0.78 10.07
C ILE A 228 14.86 -1.59 9.68
N PRO A 229 15.97 -0.93 9.28
CA PRO A 229 16.25 0.51 9.31
C PRO A 229 15.93 1.30 8.01
N LEU A 230 15.44 0.64 6.98
CA LEU A 230 15.26 1.15 5.61
C LEU A 230 13.99 2.00 5.38
N HIS A 231 13.53 2.72 6.41
CA HIS A 231 12.27 3.46 6.38
C HIS A 231 12.41 4.99 6.20
N THR A 232 13.64 5.53 6.27
CA THR A 232 13.86 6.98 6.44
C THR A 232 13.43 7.84 5.24
N TRP A 233 13.26 7.25 4.06
CA TRP A 233 12.76 7.94 2.88
C TRP A 233 11.26 8.29 2.99
N LEU A 234 10.49 7.47 3.72
CA LEU A 234 9.04 7.53 3.75
C LEU A 234 8.52 8.82 4.43
N PRO A 235 8.93 9.19 5.67
CA PRO A 235 8.45 10.42 6.28
C PRO A 235 8.80 11.69 5.50
N ASP A 236 9.95 11.72 4.82
CA ASP A 236 10.36 12.87 4.00
C ASP A 236 9.52 12.98 2.72
N THR A 237 9.21 11.84 2.09
CA THR A 237 8.39 11.77 0.87
C THR A 237 6.95 12.18 1.17
N HIS A 238 6.34 11.59 2.19
CA HIS A 238 4.96 11.91 2.61
C HIS A 238 4.82 13.32 3.18
N GLY A 239 5.85 13.82 3.87
CA GLY A 239 5.88 15.16 4.44
C GLY A 239 5.74 16.26 3.39
N GLU A 240 6.28 16.03 2.19
CA GLU A 240 6.33 17.03 1.12
C GLU A 240 5.36 16.75 -0.03
N ALA A 241 4.90 15.51 -0.24
CA ALA A 241 4.02 15.17 -1.35
C ALA A 241 2.64 15.87 -1.30
N HIS A 242 2.07 16.09 -2.49
CA HIS A 242 0.67 16.51 -2.63
C HIS A 242 -0.26 15.41 -2.11
N TYR A 243 -1.38 15.77 -1.48
CA TYR A 243 -2.20 14.79 -0.77
C TYR A 243 -2.84 13.73 -1.68
N SER A 244 -3.17 14.05 -2.93
CA SER A 244 -3.62 13.03 -3.89
C SER A 244 -2.53 12.01 -4.22
N THR A 245 -1.27 12.44 -4.28
CA THR A 245 -0.11 11.54 -4.42
C THR A 245 0.14 10.77 -3.14
N CYS A 246 -0.03 11.41 -1.96
CA CYS A 246 0.06 10.72 -0.67
C CYS A 246 -1.00 9.63 -0.51
N MET A 247 -2.21 9.81 -1.04
CA MET A 247 -3.24 8.77 -1.02
C MET A 247 -2.75 7.49 -1.71
N LEU A 248 -2.04 7.65 -2.83
CA LEU A 248 -1.53 6.52 -3.60
C LEU A 248 -0.26 5.92 -3.03
N LEU A 249 0.66 6.77 -2.57
CA LEU A 249 1.84 6.35 -1.83
C LEU A 249 1.43 5.54 -0.59
N ALA A 250 0.66 6.13 0.31
CA ALA A 250 0.30 5.53 1.58
C ALA A 250 -0.64 4.36 1.38
N GLY A 251 -1.63 4.54 0.50
CA GLY A 251 -2.71 3.59 0.24
C GLY A 251 -2.22 2.33 -0.45
N ILE A 252 -1.31 2.43 -1.43
CA ILE A 252 -0.99 1.33 -2.34
C ILE A 252 0.50 0.99 -2.37
N LEU A 253 1.40 1.98 -2.53
CA LEU A 253 2.84 1.70 -2.72
C LEU A 253 3.44 0.84 -1.59
N LEU A 254 3.12 1.15 -0.33
CA LEU A 254 3.62 0.37 0.82
C LEU A 254 3.12 -1.09 0.79
N LYS A 255 1.92 -1.32 0.23
CA LYS A 255 1.28 -2.63 0.18
C LYS A 255 1.93 -3.53 -0.86
N MET A 256 2.48 -2.95 -1.92
CA MET A 256 3.25 -3.70 -2.92
C MET A 256 4.48 -4.36 -2.29
N GLY A 257 5.14 -3.69 -1.35
CA GLY A 257 6.25 -4.28 -0.58
C GLY A 257 5.80 -5.46 0.28
N ALA A 258 4.69 -5.32 1.02
CA ALA A 258 4.12 -6.41 1.80
C ALA A 258 3.67 -7.59 0.91
N TYR A 259 3.03 -7.31 -0.22
CA TYR A 259 2.63 -8.30 -1.20
C TYR A 259 3.85 -9.04 -1.78
N GLY A 260 4.94 -8.33 -2.11
CA GLY A 260 6.19 -8.94 -2.55
C GLY A 260 6.81 -9.86 -1.48
N LEU A 261 6.73 -9.48 -0.19
CA LEU A 261 7.18 -10.35 0.90
C LEU A 261 6.36 -11.63 1.00
N VAL A 262 5.04 -11.56 0.83
CA VAL A 262 4.19 -12.76 0.83
C VAL A 262 4.46 -13.59 -0.43
N ARG A 263 4.36 -13.02 -1.63
CA ARG A 263 4.51 -13.78 -2.86
C ARG A 263 5.90 -14.34 -3.09
N ILE A 264 6.89 -13.46 -3.08
CA ILE A 264 8.23 -13.83 -3.54
C ILE A 264 9.05 -14.38 -2.38
N ASN A 265 9.02 -13.75 -1.20
CA ASN A 265 9.82 -14.26 -0.08
C ASN A 265 9.19 -15.48 0.58
N MET A 266 7.88 -15.50 0.80
CA MET A 266 7.22 -16.61 1.48
C MET A 266 6.89 -17.76 0.52
N GLU A 267 6.15 -17.53 -0.57
CA GLU A 267 5.75 -18.64 -1.46
C GLU A 267 6.91 -19.24 -2.29
N LEU A 268 7.80 -18.41 -2.83
CA LEU A 268 8.90 -18.89 -3.71
C LEU A 268 10.10 -19.44 -2.92
N LEU A 269 10.44 -18.84 -1.77
CA LEU A 269 11.63 -19.17 -0.96
C LEU A 269 11.25 -19.67 0.45
N PRO A 270 10.52 -20.79 0.59
CA PRO A 270 9.93 -21.22 1.85
C PRO A 270 10.96 -21.63 2.91
N HIS A 271 12.06 -22.30 2.55
CA HIS A 271 13.04 -22.73 3.54
C HIS A 271 13.82 -21.54 4.10
N ALA A 272 14.26 -20.61 3.24
CA ALA A 272 14.89 -19.37 3.66
C ALA A 272 13.93 -18.52 4.51
N HIS A 273 12.66 -18.42 4.10
CA HIS A 273 11.64 -17.74 4.88
C HIS A 273 11.50 -18.34 6.26
N SER A 274 11.52 -19.68 6.39
CA SER A 274 11.46 -20.35 7.68
C SER A 274 12.62 -19.96 8.60
N ILE A 275 13.83 -19.75 8.06
CA ILE A 275 15.00 -19.34 8.83
C ILE A 275 14.91 -17.87 9.27
N PHE A 276 14.41 -16.99 8.39
CA PHE A 276 14.33 -15.54 8.65
C PHE A 276 13.04 -15.07 9.34
N SER A 277 12.01 -15.90 9.39
CA SER A 277 10.71 -15.60 9.99
C SER A 277 10.80 -15.15 11.47
N PRO A 278 11.66 -15.73 12.34
CA PRO A 278 11.91 -15.20 13.69
C PRO A 278 12.49 -13.77 13.68
N TRP A 279 13.41 -13.49 12.74
CA TRP A 279 14.03 -12.16 12.61
C TRP A 279 13.02 -11.12 12.14
N LEU A 280 12.13 -11.47 11.21
CA LEU A 280 11.04 -10.59 10.78
C LEU A 280 10.16 -10.17 11.96
N MET A 281 9.79 -11.10 12.85
CA MET A 281 9.00 -10.75 14.04
C MET A 281 9.74 -9.80 14.99
N ILE A 282 11.04 -10.01 15.20
CA ILE A 282 11.87 -9.11 16.03
C ILE A 282 11.93 -7.71 15.40
N VAL A 283 12.16 -7.63 14.09
CA VAL A 283 12.21 -6.34 13.40
C VAL A 283 10.83 -5.66 13.42
N GLY A 284 9.75 -6.40 13.18
CA GLY A 284 8.38 -5.89 13.23
C GLY A 284 8.00 -5.36 14.63
N THR A 285 8.37 -6.07 15.69
CA THR A 285 8.11 -5.61 17.07
C THR A 285 8.89 -4.33 17.42
N ILE A 286 10.18 -4.27 17.06
CA ILE A 286 10.98 -3.06 17.20
C ILE A 286 10.37 -1.91 16.38
N GLN A 287 9.89 -2.21 15.17
CA GLN A 287 9.28 -1.23 14.27
C GLN A 287 8.02 -0.60 14.83
N ILE A 288 7.13 -1.40 15.42
CA ILE A 288 5.92 -0.89 16.06
C ILE A 288 6.28 0.12 17.16
N ILE A 289 7.16 -0.27 18.09
CA ILE A 289 7.58 0.60 19.22
C ILE A 289 8.29 1.85 18.70
N TYR A 290 9.31 1.69 17.85
CA TYR A 290 10.12 2.79 17.37
C TYR A 290 9.27 3.83 16.63
N ALA A 291 8.43 3.39 15.70
CA ALA A 291 7.58 4.29 14.92
C ALA A 291 6.54 4.98 15.78
N ALA A 292 5.95 4.26 16.75
CA ALA A 292 4.96 4.83 17.66
C ALA A 292 5.56 5.84 18.64
N LEU A 293 6.81 5.64 19.12
CA LEU A 293 7.51 6.60 19.98
C LEU A 293 8.05 7.81 19.21
N THR A 294 8.46 7.63 17.95
CA THR A 294 8.96 8.73 17.12
C THR A 294 7.86 9.61 16.55
N SER A 295 6.67 9.07 16.32
CA SER A 295 5.48 9.80 15.83
C SER A 295 5.13 11.05 16.65
N PRO A 296 4.93 11.00 17.99
CA PRO A 296 4.59 12.19 18.78
C PRO A 296 5.74 13.21 18.84
N GLY A 297 6.98 12.80 18.60
CA GLY A 297 8.14 13.70 18.48
C GLY A 297 8.15 14.52 17.19
N GLN A 298 7.32 14.18 16.20
CA GLN A 298 7.25 14.92 14.94
C GLN A 298 6.34 16.14 15.05
N ARG A 299 6.89 17.31 14.71
CA ARG A 299 6.13 18.57 14.64
C ARG A 299 5.32 18.72 13.36
N ASN A 300 5.75 18.11 12.26
CA ASN A 300 5.05 18.18 10.98
C ASN A 300 3.90 17.16 10.94
N LEU A 301 2.68 17.63 10.65
CA LEU A 301 1.47 16.82 10.61
C LEU A 301 1.59 15.60 9.68
N LYS A 302 2.00 15.82 8.42
CA LYS A 302 2.11 14.74 7.44
C LYS A 302 3.20 13.73 7.81
N LYS A 303 4.30 14.20 8.42
CA LYS A 303 5.36 13.31 8.92
C LYS A 303 4.87 12.44 10.08
N ARG A 304 4.07 13.00 11.00
CA ARG A 304 3.48 12.25 12.10
C ARG A 304 2.57 11.13 11.61
N ILE A 305 1.72 11.40 10.62
CA ILE A 305 0.88 10.39 9.95
C ILE A 305 1.76 9.35 9.24
N ALA A 306 2.85 9.76 8.58
CA ALA A 306 3.77 8.82 7.94
C ALA A 306 4.43 7.85 8.93
N TYR A 307 4.85 8.32 10.11
CA TYR A 307 5.37 7.43 11.15
C TYR A 307 4.30 6.51 11.73
N SER A 308 3.03 6.95 11.84
CA SER A 308 1.95 6.00 12.19
C SER A 308 1.81 4.88 11.16
N SER A 309 1.96 5.17 9.85
CA SER A 309 1.97 4.14 8.83
C SER A 309 3.13 3.15 8.96
N VAL A 310 4.32 3.62 9.37
CA VAL A 310 5.46 2.72 9.65
C VAL A 310 5.11 1.76 10.81
N SER A 311 4.42 2.24 11.84
CA SER A 311 3.98 1.40 12.98
C SER A 311 2.99 0.32 12.53
N HIS A 312 1.95 0.69 11.77
CA HIS A 312 0.95 -0.28 11.27
C HIS A 312 1.53 -1.32 10.31
N MET A 313 2.55 -0.97 9.52
CA MET A 313 3.31 -1.92 8.69
C MET A 313 4.11 -2.91 9.54
N GLY A 314 4.49 -2.55 10.76
CA GLY A 314 5.14 -3.46 11.70
C GLY A 314 4.28 -4.69 12.03
N PHE A 315 2.96 -4.52 12.17
CA PHE A 315 2.04 -5.65 12.36
C PHE A 315 2.03 -6.60 11.16
N ILE A 316 2.09 -6.06 9.94
CA ILE A 316 2.16 -6.89 8.71
C ILE A 316 3.41 -7.78 8.75
N ILE A 317 4.58 -7.23 9.09
CA ILE A 317 5.82 -8.00 9.13
C ILE A 317 5.75 -9.13 10.16
N ILE A 318 5.14 -8.85 11.31
CA ILE A 318 4.93 -9.86 12.36
C ILE A 318 3.98 -10.96 11.87
N GLY A 319 2.87 -10.60 11.22
CA GLY A 319 1.91 -11.57 10.69
C GLY A 319 2.48 -12.43 9.56
N ILE A 320 3.35 -11.87 8.70
CA ILE A 320 4.10 -12.66 7.71
C ILE A 320 5.07 -13.61 8.43
N GLY A 321 5.78 -13.11 9.45
CA GLY A 321 6.71 -13.89 10.25
C GLY A 321 6.06 -14.99 11.10
N SER A 322 4.74 -14.98 11.33
CA SER A 322 4.09 -15.96 12.20
C SER A 322 3.90 -17.34 11.54
N ILE A 323 3.86 -17.40 10.20
CA ILE A 323 3.59 -18.63 9.42
C ILE A 323 2.36 -19.37 9.98
N SER A 324 1.21 -18.70 9.93
CA SER A 324 -0.08 -19.23 10.40
C SER A 324 -1.23 -18.68 9.57
N ASP A 325 -2.28 -19.47 9.35
CA ASP A 325 -3.41 -19.10 8.48
C ASP A 325 -4.10 -17.84 9.00
N THR A 326 -4.31 -17.79 10.30
CA THR A 326 -4.83 -16.62 11.01
C THR A 326 -3.90 -15.42 10.85
N GLY A 327 -2.58 -15.60 10.97
CA GLY A 327 -1.61 -14.51 10.81
C GLY A 327 -1.62 -13.90 9.41
N LEU A 328 -1.60 -14.74 8.37
CA LEU A 328 -1.53 -14.27 6.98
C LEU A 328 -2.86 -13.69 6.48
N ASN A 329 -4.00 -14.24 6.92
CA ASN A 329 -5.30 -13.61 6.72
C ASN A 329 -5.36 -12.22 7.39
N GLY A 330 -4.80 -12.07 8.59
CA GLY A 330 -4.64 -10.78 9.27
C GLY A 330 -3.76 -9.80 8.49
N VAL A 331 -2.69 -10.28 7.83
CA VAL A 331 -1.83 -9.46 6.95
C VAL A 331 -2.62 -8.91 5.77
N ILE A 332 -3.42 -9.74 5.09
CA ILE A 332 -4.23 -9.31 3.94
C ILE A 332 -5.25 -8.26 4.38
N LEU A 333 -5.92 -8.47 5.52
CA LEU A 333 -6.80 -7.47 6.12
C LEU A 333 -6.06 -6.17 6.42
N GLN A 334 -4.85 -6.23 6.99
CA GLN A 334 -4.09 -5.04 7.37
C GLN A 334 -3.59 -4.26 6.14
N ILE A 335 -3.21 -4.96 5.06
CA ILE A 335 -2.88 -4.40 3.75
C ILE A 335 -4.06 -3.54 3.25
N ILE A 336 -5.29 -4.08 3.30
CA ILE A 336 -6.50 -3.41 2.81
C ILE A 336 -6.93 -2.29 3.77
N SER A 337 -7.03 -2.58 5.06
CA SER A 337 -7.47 -1.69 6.13
C SER A 337 -6.59 -0.43 6.22
N HIS A 338 -5.28 -0.60 6.34
CA HIS A 338 -4.35 0.52 6.33
C HIS A 338 -4.27 1.20 4.95
N GLY A 339 -4.66 0.50 3.86
CA GLY A 339 -4.96 1.05 2.55
C GLY A 339 -5.91 2.23 2.61
N PHE A 340 -7.11 1.95 3.11
CA PHE A 340 -8.17 2.93 3.27
C PHE A 340 -7.83 4.00 4.31
N ILE A 341 -7.44 3.60 5.53
CA ILE A 341 -7.21 4.52 6.65
C ILE A 341 -6.06 5.50 6.31
N GLY A 342 -4.94 4.99 5.80
CA GLY A 342 -3.79 5.82 5.44
C GLY A 342 -4.14 6.83 4.35
N ALA A 343 -4.82 6.41 3.28
CA ALA A 343 -5.25 7.32 2.21
C ALA A 343 -6.18 8.41 2.74
N ALA A 344 -7.13 8.08 3.61
CA ALA A 344 -8.08 9.03 4.17
C ALA A 344 -7.40 10.06 5.10
N LEU A 345 -6.49 9.63 5.98
CA LEU A 345 -5.76 10.54 6.87
C LEU A 345 -4.86 11.52 6.09
N PHE A 346 -4.16 11.04 5.05
CA PHE A 346 -3.36 11.92 4.20
C PHE A 346 -4.21 12.88 3.36
N PHE A 347 -5.37 12.43 2.89
CA PHE A 347 -6.35 13.30 2.23
C PHE A 347 -6.80 14.43 3.15
N LEU A 348 -7.22 14.10 4.38
CA LEU A 348 -7.70 15.08 5.35
C LEU A 348 -6.60 16.02 5.85
N ALA A 349 -5.37 15.54 6.04
CA ALA A 349 -4.21 16.39 6.34
C ALA A 349 -3.88 17.36 5.19
N GLY A 350 -4.15 16.97 3.95
CA GLY A 350 -4.02 17.83 2.78
C GLY A 350 -5.11 18.90 2.70
N THR A 351 -6.36 18.51 2.90
CA THR A 351 -7.49 19.46 2.86
C THR A 351 -7.47 20.43 4.03
N SER A 352 -6.98 20.03 5.21
CA SER A 352 -6.71 20.95 6.32
C SER A 352 -5.61 21.96 5.95
N TYR A 353 -4.51 21.48 5.33
CA TYR A 353 -3.45 22.35 4.84
C TYR A 353 -3.93 23.38 3.82
N ASP A 354 -4.84 23.01 2.92
CA ASP A 354 -5.36 23.93 1.90
C ASP A 354 -6.10 25.15 2.47
N ARG A 355 -6.65 25.03 3.68
CA ARG A 355 -7.40 26.09 4.37
C ARG A 355 -6.54 26.92 5.30
N ILE A 356 -5.76 26.21 6.12
CA ILE A 356 -5.03 26.81 7.23
C ILE A 356 -3.64 27.26 6.77
N ARG A 357 -3.08 26.61 5.74
CA ARG A 357 -1.73 26.85 5.19
C ARG A 357 -0.59 26.68 6.21
N LEU A 358 -0.86 26.00 7.32
CA LEU A 358 0.12 25.63 8.35
C LEU A 358 0.43 24.14 8.26
N VAL A 359 1.70 23.78 8.43
CA VAL A 359 2.18 22.38 8.36
C VAL A 359 2.54 21.85 9.75
N TYR A 360 2.94 22.74 10.66
CA TYR A 360 3.45 22.40 11.97
C TYR A 360 2.34 22.41 13.01
N LEU A 361 2.29 21.36 13.83
CA LEU A 361 1.29 21.15 14.87
C LEU A 361 1.38 22.18 16.01
N ASP A 362 2.57 22.72 16.29
CA ASP A 362 2.78 23.76 17.32
C ASP A 362 2.11 25.10 16.96
N GLU A 363 1.88 25.28 15.66
CA GLU A 363 1.15 26.38 15.04
C GLU A 363 -0.32 25.98 14.78
N MET A 364 -0.83 24.88 15.36
CA MET A 364 -2.24 24.42 15.25
C MET A 364 -2.93 24.31 16.63
N GLY A 365 -4.28 24.10 16.66
CA GLY A 365 -5.14 24.23 17.87
C GLY A 365 -6.49 24.99 17.72
N GLY A 366 -7.58 24.46 18.29
CA GLY A 366 -8.89 25.13 18.27
C GLY A 366 -9.57 25.17 16.89
N MET A 367 -9.12 24.37 15.93
CA MET A 367 -9.68 24.34 14.57
C MET A 367 -11.08 23.70 14.50
N ALA A 368 -11.53 23.01 15.56
CA ALA A 368 -12.85 22.37 15.58
C ALA A 368 -14.01 23.34 15.34
N ILE A 369 -13.88 24.59 15.79
CA ILE A 369 -14.91 25.63 15.65
C ILE A 369 -14.99 26.11 14.19
N ALA A 370 -13.85 26.25 13.53
CA ALA A 370 -13.77 26.79 12.17
C ALA A 370 -14.09 25.75 11.08
N ILE A 371 -13.69 24.49 11.29
CA ILE A 371 -13.82 23.41 10.30
C ILE A 371 -14.43 22.12 10.90
N PRO A 372 -15.68 22.17 11.42
CA PRO A 372 -16.27 21.08 12.20
C PRO A 372 -16.47 19.78 11.42
N LYS A 373 -16.75 19.82 10.11
CA LYS A 373 -16.90 18.61 9.29
C LYS A 373 -15.57 17.91 9.02
N ILE A 374 -14.50 18.69 8.81
CA ILE A 374 -13.15 18.10 8.73
C ILE A 374 -12.78 17.51 10.09
N PHE A 375 -13.03 18.23 11.18
CA PHE A 375 -12.77 17.72 12.53
C PHE A 375 -13.47 16.38 12.80
N THR A 376 -14.77 16.27 12.50
CA THR A 376 -15.54 15.04 12.73
C THR A 376 -15.02 13.87 11.88
N THR A 377 -14.84 14.08 10.57
CA THR A 377 -14.31 13.03 9.67
C THR A 377 -12.88 12.62 10.03
N PHE A 378 -12.01 13.59 10.36
CA PHE A 378 -10.63 13.32 10.80
C PHE A 378 -10.62 12.54 12.11
N SER A 379 -11.47 12.90 13.07
CA SER A 379 -11.57 12.19 14.35
C SER A 379 -12.01 10.75 14.15
N ILE A 380 -13.04 10.48 13.34
CA ILE A 380 -13.51 9.11 13.07
C ILE A 380 -12.43 8.27 12.39
N LEU A 381 -11.73 8.80 11.37
CA LEU A 381 -10.67 8.06 10.68
C LEU A 381 -9.40 7.89 11.54
N SER A 382 -9.12 8.84 12.42
CA SER A 382 -8.07 8.68 13.43
C SER A 382 -8.45 7.59 14.45
N MET A 383 -9.74 7.47 14.81
CA MET A 383 -10.25 6.37 15.64
C MET A 383 -10.13 5.01 14.92
N ALA A 384 -10.32 4.98 13.60
CA ALA A 384 -10.04 3.77 12.82
C ALA A 384 -8.56 3.38 12.87
N SER A 385 -7.64 4.36 12.84
CA SER A 385 -6.19 4.10 12.93
C SER A 385 -5.72 3.60 14.30
N LEU A 386 -6.40 3.95 15.40
CA LEU A 386 -6.04 3.44 16.74
C LEU A 386 -6.67 2.08 17.06
N ALA A 387 -7.13 1.35 16.05
CA ALA A 387 -7.74 0.03 16.19
C ALA A 387 -9.00 0.05 17.10
N LEU A 388 -9.91 1.00 16.88
CA LEU A 388 -11.20 1.02 17.58
C LEU A 388 -12.10 -0.15 17.12
N PRO A 389 -12.67 -0.96 18.04
CA PRO A 389 -13.57 -2.06 17.69
C PRO A 389 -14.76 -1.62 16.83
N GLY A 390 -15.08 -2.41 15.79
CA GLY A 390 -16.07 -2.05 14.77
C GLY A 390 -15.49 -1.32 13.56
N MET A 391 -14.18 -1.04 13.56
CA MET A 391 -13.43 -0.55 12.40
C MET A 391 -12.44 -1.62 11.91
N SER A 392 -12.12 -1.60 10.62
CA SER A 392 -11.24 -2.59 9.98
C SER A 392 -9.85 -2.70 10.61
N GLY A 393 -9.32 -1.59 11.15
CA GLY A 393 -7.99 -1.56 11.79
C GLY A 393 -7.91 -2.49 13.00
N PHE A 394 -8.97 -2.56 13.80
CA PHE A 394 -9.03 -3.43 14.98
C PHE A 394 -8.98 -4.90 14.60
N VAL A 395 -9.86 -5.31 13.67
CA VAL A 395 -9.98 -6.71 13.28
C VAL A 395 -8.69 -7.23 12.65
N ALA A 396 -8.04 -6.41 11.82
CA ALA A 396 -6.77 -6.76 11.21
C ALA A 396 -5.65 -6.99 12.24
N GLU A 397 -5.45 -6.06 13.19
CA GLU A 397 -4.42 -6.17 14.22
C GLU A 397 -4.70 -7.31 15.22
N LEU A 398 -5.97 -7.50 15.58
CA LEU A 398 -6.41 -8.58 16.46
C LEU A 398 -6.17 -9.97 15.84
N ILE A 399 -6.37 -10.12 14.55
CA ILE A 399 -6.19 -11.42 13.87
C ILE A 399 -4.70 -11.73 13.70
N ILE A 400 -3.86 -10.73 13.46
CA ILE A 400 -2.39 -10.88 13.52
C ILE A 400 -1.96 -11.30 14.93
N PHE A 401 -2.55 -10.68 15.97
CA PHE A 401 -2.28 -11.05 17.37
C PHE A 401 -2.59 -12.53 17.65
N PHE A 402 -3.76 -13.00 17.23
CA PHE A 402 -4.12 -14.42 17.33
C PHE A 402 -3.22 -15.30 16.47
N GLY A 403 -2.80 -14.83 15.30
CA GLY A 403 -1.86 -15.48 14.39
C GLY A 403 -0.60 -15.99 15.06
N ILE A 404 -0.02 -15.17 15.94
CA ILE A 404 1.19 -15.53 16.69
C ILE A 404 0.88 -16.55 17.78
N LEU A 405 -0.24 -16.40 18.48
CA LEU A 405 -0.62 -17.34 19.53
C LEU A 405 -0.81 -18.75 18.98
N THR A 406 -1.49 -18.86 17.83
CA THR A 406 -1.77 -20.13 17.15
C THR A 406 -0.59 -20.73 16.39
N SER A 407 0.46 -19.94 16.10
CA SER A 407 1.61 -20.43 15.32
C SER A 407 2.28 -21.64 15.98
N GLN A 408 2.45 -22.75 15.26
CA GLN A 408 3.05 -23.96 15.85
C GLN A 408 4.58 -23.89 15.94
N LYS A 409 5.20 -23.03 15.14
CA LYS A 409 6.65 -22.93 14.99
C LYS A 409 7.38 -22.37 16.20
N TYR A 410 6.72 -21.54 17.00
CA TYR A 410 7.37 -20.73 18.04
C TYR A 410 7.15 -21.29 19.45
N LEU A 411 8.17 -21.15 20.28
CA LEU A 411 8.11 -21.51 21.70
C LEU A 411 7.19 -20.54 22.46
N LEU A 412 6.52 -21.05 23.50
CA LEU A 412 5.57 -20.28 24.30
C LEU A 412 6.16 -18.96 24.84
N MET A 413 7.40 -18.98 25.33
CA MET A 413 8.05 -17.77 25.86
C MET A 413 8.26 -16.69 24.79
N THR A 414 8.65 -17.09 23.57
CA THR A 414 8.82 -16.14 22.46
C THR A 414 7.50 -15.52 22.03
N LYS A 415 6.41 -16.32 22.01
CA LYS A 415 5.07 -15.82 21.74
C LYS A 415 4.63 -14.78 22.76
N ILE A 416 4.82 -15.07 24.06
CA ILE A 416 4.45 -14.15 25.15
C ILE A 416 5.20 -12.82 25.03
N LEU A 417 6.49 -12.85 24.73
CA LEU A 417 7.30 -11.63 24.62
C LEU A 417 6.84 -10.76 23.44
N ILE A 418 6.61 -11.37 22.27
CA ILE A 418 6.17 -10.65 21.07
C ILE A 418 4.76 -10.08 21.24
N THR A 419 3.83 -10.86 21.81
CA THR A 419 2.46 -10.39 22.05
C THR A 419 2.42 -9.28 23.09
N PHE A 420 3.24 -9.35 24.13
CA PHE A 420 3.38 -8.27 25.10
C PHE A 420 3.87 -6.97 24.44
N VAL A 421 4.88 -7.05 23.57
CA VAL A 421 5.37 -5.89 22.81
C VAL A 421 4.32 -5.32 21.86
N MET A 422 3.59 -6.17 21.12
CA MET A 422 2.49 -5.70 20.27
C MET A 422 1.40 -5.00 21.07
N ALA A 423 1.09 -5.49 22.28
CA ALA A 423 0.13 -4.85 23.17
C ALA A 423 0.59 -3.46 23.61
N ILE A 424 1.89 -3.27 23.90
CA ILE A 424 2.46 -1.93 24.12
C ILE A 424 2.29 -1.06 22.88
N GLY A 425 2.53 -1.61 21.70
CA GLY A 425 2.28 -0.94 20.42
C GLY A 425 0.86 -0.40 20.29
N MET A 426 -0.14 -1.25 20.57
CA MET A 426 -1.55 -0.88 20.58
C MET A 426 -1.85 0.23 21.61
N ILE A 427 -1.17 0.25 22.77
CA ILE A 427 -1.31 1.33 23.77
C ILE A 427 -0.68 2.65 23.28
N LEU A 428 0.38 2.58 22.47
CA LEU A 428 1.03 3.76 21.92
C LEU A 428 0.22 4.41 20.78
N THR A 429 -0.67 3.67 20.10
CA THR A 429 -1.44 4.22 18.97
C THR A 429 -2.42 5.34 19.36
N PRO A 430 -3.19 5.27 20.47
CA PRO A 430 -3.97 6.40 20.96
C PRO A 430 -3.10 7.59 21.38
N ILE A 431 -1.91 7.34 21.94
CA ILE A 431 -1.03 8.42 22.43
C ILE A 431 -0.66 9.36 21.28
N TYR A 432 -0.20 8.84 20.14
CA TYR A 432 0.16 9.72 19.03
C TYR A 432 -1.05 10.25 18.26
N SER A 433 -2.10 9.45 18.08
CA SER A 433 -3.27 9.82 17.26
C SER A 433 -4.17 10.85 17.96
N LEU A 434 -4.54 10.61 19.22
CA LEU A 434 -5.35 11.54 20.00
C LEU A 434 -4.57 12.81 20.37
N SER A 435 -3.27 12.70 20.64
CA SER A 435 -2.43 13.90 20.86
C SER A 435 -2.35 14.78 19.62
N MET A 436 -2.29 14.19 18.41
CA MET A 436 -2.37 14.93 17.15
C MET A 436 -3.74 15.61 17.00
N LEU A 437 -4.85 14.89 17.22
CA LEU A 437 -6.19 15.48 17.18
C LEU A 437 -6.33 16.64 18.17
N ARG A 438 -5.84 16.47 19.40
CA ARG A 438 -5.84 17.49 20.44
C ARG A 438 -5.07 18.74 20.00
N GLN A 439 -3.84 18.57 19.52
CA GLN A 439 -3.00 19.69 19.05
C GLN A 439 -3.60 20.38 17.83
N MET A 440 -4.31 19.66 16.97
CA MET A 440 -4.94 20.26 15.79
C MET A 440 -6.25 21.00 16.13
N PHE A 441 -7.21 20.29 16.71
CA PHE A 441 -8.60 20.72 16.73
C PHE A 441 -9.04 21.30 18.06
N TYR A 442 -8.42 20.88 19.16
CA TYR A 442 -8.81 21.30 20.51
C TYR A 442 -7.94 22.45 21.00
N GLY A 443 -8.46 23.23 21.94
CA GLY A 443 -7.77 24.38 22.56
C GLY A 443 -8.36 25.73 22.16
N TYR A 444 -7.96 26.77 22.91
CA TYR A 444 -8.47 28.14 22.77
C TYR A 444 -7.54 29.05 21.95
N LYS A 445 -6.37 28.54 21.54
CA LYS A 445 -5.40 29.29 20.75
C LYS A 445 -5.94 29.45 19.33
N LEU A 446 -6.60 30.57 19.06
CA LEU A 446 -6.96 30.97 17.69
C LEU A 446 -5.66 31.14 16.90
N PHE A 447 -5.50 30.46 15.78
CA PHE A 447 -4.42 30.82 14.86
C PHE A 447 -4.62 32.23 14.37
N ASN A 448 -3.54 32.99 14.34
CA ASN A 448 -3.41 34.17 13.51
C ASN A 448 -3.35 33.71 12.05
N ALA A 449 -4.46 33.16 11.55
CA ALA A 449 -4.60 32.87 10.15
C ALA A 449 -4.78 34.20 9.41
N PRO A 450 -4.01 34.43 8.33
CA PRO A 450 -4.06 35.70 7.59
C PRO A 450 -5.41 35.95 6.90
N ASN A 451 -6.29 34.95 6.80
CA ASN A 451 -7.60 35.04 6.18
C ASN A 451 -8.71 34.59 7.14
N SER A 452 -9.69 35.48 7.38
CA SER A 452 -10.83 35.28 8.27
C SER A 452 -11.99 34.47 7.67
N TYR A 453 -11.94 34.13 6.38
CA TYR A 453 -12.96 33.33 5.71
C TYR A 453 -12.55 31.86 5.61
N PHE A 454 -12.95 31.06 6.60
CA PHE A 454 -12.79 29.62 6.56
C PHE A 454 -14.01 28.96 5.94
N PHE A 455 -13.79 28.23 4.83
CA PHE A 455 -14.79 27.33 4.28
C PHE A 455 -14.52 25.92 4.81
N ASP A 456 -15.48 25.31 5.50
CA ASP A 456 -15.29 24.03 6.21
C ASP A 456 -15.00 22.84 5.28
N SER A 457 -15.98 22.17 4.70
CA SER A 457 -15.72 21.11 3.72
C SER A 457 -16.69 21.20 2.56
N GLY A 458 -16.14 21.10 1.36
CA GLY A 458 -16.95 21.00 0.16
C GLY A 458 -17.61 19.62 0.06
N PRO A 459 -18.72 19.49 -0.68
CA PRO A 459 -19.43 18.23 -0.86
C PRO A 459 -18.52 17.12 -1.42
N ARG A 460 -17.56 17.50 -2.28
CA ARG A 460 -16.53 16.59 -2.81
C ARG A 460 -15.67 15.98 -1.70
N GLU A 461 -15.22 16.77 -0.73
CA GLU A 461 -14.28 16.30 0.29
C GLU A 461 -14.97 15.38 1.28
N LEU A 462 -16.21 15.73 1.63
CA LEU A 462 -17.11 14.82 2.36
C LEU A 462 -17.30 13.52 1.59
N PHE A 463 -17.66 13.58 0.31
CA PHE A 463 -17.85 12.39 -0.52
C PHE A 463 -16.62 11.47 -0.52
N VAL A 464 -15.41 12.02 -0.72
CA VAL A 464 -14.16 11.22 -0.67
C VAL A 464 -13.97 10.58 0.71
N SER A 465 -14.11 11.36 1.79
CA SER A 465 -13.93 10.83 3.16
C SER A 465 -14.95 9.76 3.53
N ILE A 466 -16.23 9.95 3.19
CA ILE A 466 -17.31 9.01 3.48
C ILE A 466 -17.17 7.75 2.65
N SER A 467 -16.79 7.88 1.37
CA SER A 467 -16.57 6.73 0.49
C SER A 467 -15.48 5.81 1.04
N ILE A 468 -14.41 6.36 1.64
CA ILE A 468 -13.36 5.56 2.30
C ILE A 468 -13.80 5.03 3.66
N LEU A 469 -14.62 5.78 4.40
CA LEU A 469 -15.10 5.36 5.72
C LEU A 469 -16.04 4.14 5.64
N LEU A 470 -16.87 4.05 4.60
CA LEU A 470 -17.80 2.93 4.40
C LEU A 470 -17.13 1.54 4.41
N PRO A 471 -16.10 1.25 3.58
CA PRO A 471 -15.41 -0.03 3.64
C PRO A 471 -14.64 -0.23 4.95
N VAL A 472 -14.12 0.83 5.58
CA VAL A 472 -13.46 0.73 6.90
C VAL A 472 -14.43 0.23 7.98
N ILE A 473 -15.65 0.74 8.02
CA ILE A 473 -16.69 0.25 8.94
C ILE A 473 -17.20 -1.14 8.50
N GLY A 474 -17.47 -1.30 7.21
CA GLY A 474 -18.02 -2.55 6.65
C GLY A 474 -17.14 -3.76 6.95
N ILE A 475 -15.83 -3.66 6.71
CA ILE A 475 -14.85 -4.71 7.04
C ILE A 475 -14.70 -4.86 8.57
N GLY A 476 -14.82 -3.77 9.33
CA GLY A 476 -14.77 -3.81 10.79
C GLY A 476 -15.95 -4.54 11.44
N VAL A 477 -17.13 -4.46 10.83
CA VAL A 477 -18.35 -5.15 11.30
C VAL A 477 -18.42 -6.58 10.77
N TYR A 478 -18.05 -6.81 9.51
CA TYR A 478 -18.10 -8.12 8.86
C TYR A 478 -16.80 -8.39 8.06
N PRO A 479 -15.75 -8.93 8.69
CA PRO A 479 -14.46 -9.16 8.05
C PRO A 479 -14.47 -10.31 7.02
N ASP A 480 -15.47 -11.18 7.07
CA ASP A 480 -15.61 -12.31 6.14
C ASP A 480 -15.74 -11.87 4.66
N PHE A 481 -16.13 -10.60 4.40
CA PHE A 481 -16.08 -10.02 3.06
C PHE A 481 -14.68 -10.09 2.43
N VAL A 482 -13.63 -10.01 3.25
CA VAL A 482 -12.24 -10.13 2.78
C VAL A 482 -11.76 -11.58 2.91
N PHE A 483 -12.11 -12.29 3.98
CA PHE A 483 -11.62 -13.65 4.18
C PHE A 483 -12.15 -14.65 3.15
N SER A 484 -13.39 -14.50 2.72
CA SER A 484 -13.94 -15.32 1.62
C SER A 484 -13.14 -15.20 0.32
N LEU A 485 -12.32 -14.16 0.15
CA LEU A 485 -11.45 -14.02 -1.02
C LEU A 485 -10.11 -14.73 -0.83
N SER A 486 -9.57 -14.80 0.40
CA SER A 486 -8.19 -15.17 0.63
C SER A 486 -7.97 -16.53 1.28
N VAL A 487 -8.93 -17.06 2.04
CA VAL A 487 -8.72 -18.20 2.95
C VAL A 487 -8.13 -19.43 2.24
N ASP A 488 -8.72 -19.86 1.12
CA ASP A 488 -8.27 -21.07 0.42
C ASP A 488 -6.84 -20.92 -0.12
N LYS A 489 -6.51 -19.72 -0.62
CA LYS A 489 -5.16 -19.43 -1.10
C LYS A 489 -4.16 -19.35 0.06
N VAL A 490 -4.55 -18.77 1.20
CA VAL A 490 -3.69 -18.71 2.40
C VAL A 490 -3.36 -20.12 2.88
N GLU A 491 -4.35 -20.99 2.97
CA GLU A 491 -4.16 -22.38 3.39
C GLU A 491 -3.23 -23.14 2.43
N ALA A 492 -3.39 -22.93 1.11
CA ALA A 492 -2.50 -23.49 0.11
C ALA A 492 -1.04 -23.00 0.26
N VAL A 493 -0.82 -21.74 0.62
CA VAL A 493 0.53 -21.20 0.86
C VAL A 493 1.14 -21.80 2.12
N ILE A 494 0.36 -21.96 3.18
CA ILE A 494 0.87 -22.36 4.49
C ILE A 494 1.06 -23.87 4.59
N SER A 495 0.22 -24.66 3.94
CA SER A 495 0.40 -26.12 3.84
C SER A 495 1.78 -26.51 3.29
N ASN A 496 2.36 -25.71 2.38
CA ASN A 496 3.72 -25.92 1.88
C ASN A 496 4.82 -25.86 2.96
N TYR A 497 4.56 -25.26 4.12
CA TYR A 497 5.52 -25.21 5.23
C TYR A 497 5.45 -26.40 6.18
N PHE A 498 4.36 -27.15 6.16
CA PHE A 498 4.14 -28.28 7.07
C PHE A 498 4.21 -29.65 6.36
N TYR A 499 3.98 -29.68 5.04
CA TYR A 499 3.88 -30.92 4.27
C TYR A 499 4.98 -31.11 3.21
N ARG A 500 5.90 -30.15 3.03
CA ARG A 500 7.16 -30.31 2.29
C ARG A 500 8.31 -30.44 3.29
#